data_AF-A0A699ZBY7-F1
#
_entry.id   AF-A0A699ZBY7-F1
#
_cell.length_a   1.000
_cell.length_b   1.000
_cell.length_c   1.000
_cell.angle_alpha   90.00
_cell.angle_beta   90.00
_cell.angle_gamma   90.00
#
_symmetry.space_group_name_H-M   'P 1'
#
loop_
_entity.id
_entity.type
_entity.pdbx_description
1 polymer ?
#
loop_
_entity_poly.entity_id
_entity_poly.type
_entity_poly.pdbx_seq_one_letter_code
_entity_poly.pdbx_strand_id
1 'polypeptide(L)'
;MSQFSFPVLENDELLPCLAEMEVSLDASQLAKPSYEVARPVFEQIVIMLTGITREELTQPVFTAMDAFEYPELHDESIAANNFFRQLCKLMSASGVKDFSWRDVFKPDPPRLRRHLSAIINFAKFREEKALAFQELQAQLDQLVANTKMVEEEHAKNSSELRRWHAQLAVQAAEVQQVEAQEAEVTACNTALNKQAAALQAEVRQLKVQTNSLADAASQAKLDLAAAKQDTEALQDQVVQVSQCTWCTHHPTLCVV
;
A
#
# COMPACT_ATOMS: atom_id res chain seq x y z
N MET A 1 30.64 61.84 -12.34
CA MET A 1 30.93 60.87 -11.26
C MET A 1 30.06 59.65 -11.53
N SER A 2 30.66 58.49 -11.75
CA SER A 2 29.91 57.24 -12.00
C SER A 2 29.14 56.87 -10.73
N GLN A 3 27.82 57.00 -10.78
CA GLN A 3 26.92 56.61 -9.70
C GLN A 3 26.91 55.08 -9.63
N PHE A 4 27.55 54.52 -8.60
CA PHE A 4 27.51 53.08 -8.34
C PHE A 4 26.16 52.71 -7.72
N SER A 5 25.73 51.45 -7.91
CA SER A 5 24.46 50.94 -7.36
C SER A 5 24.54 50.58 -5.87
N PHE A 6 25.70 50.80 -5.23
CA PHE A 6 25.99 50.47 -3.84
C PHE A 6 26.82 51.58 -3.19
N PRO A 7 26.71 51.79 -1.87
CA PRO A 7 27.53 52.77 -1.16
C PRO A 7 28.99 52.30 -1.09
N VAL A 8 29.93 53.24 -1.16
CA VAL A 8 31.34 52.98 -0.87
C VAL A 8 31.56 53.27 0.61
N LEU A 9 31.99 52.27 1.36
CA LEU A 9 32.16 52.36 2.81
C LEU A 9 33.53 52.95 3.16
N GLU A 10 33.56 53.77 4.19
CA GLU A 10 34.81 54.25 4.78
C GLU A 10 35.45 53.18 5.67
N ASN A 11 36.74 53.34 5.99
CA ASN A 11 37.49 52.33 6.73
C ASN A 11 36.83 51.97 8.08
N ASP A 12 36.21 52.94 8.76
CA ASP A 12 35.57 52.75 10.07
C ASP A 12 34.35 51.83 10.01
N GLU A 13 33.68 51.74 8.86
CA GLU A 13 32.53 50.85 8.65
C GLU A 13 32.93 49.56 7.92
N LEU A 14 33.91 49.65 7.02
CA LEU A 14 34.36 48.55 6.19
C LEU A 14 35.09 47.48 7.00
N LEU A 15 36.02 47.87 7.88
CA LEU A 15 36.83 46.92 8.64
C LEU A 15 36.01 46.07 9.63
N PRO A 16 35.05 46.64 10.39
CA PRO A 16 34.16 45.84 11.23
C PRO A 16 33.32 44.83 10.43
N CYS A 17 32.74 45.23 9.29
CA CYS A 17 31.98 44.32 8.45
C CYS A 17 32.84 43.20 7.85
N LEU A 18 34.11 43.47 7.53
CA LEU A 18 35.03 42.41 7.10
C LEU A 18 35.38 41.46 8.25
N ALA A 19 35.56 41.98 9.47
CA ALA A 19 35.81 41.16 10.65
C ALA A 19 34.62 40.24 10.98
N GLU A 20 33.38 40.72 10.83
CA GLU A 20 32.16 39.90 10.93
C GLU A 20 32.12 38.77 9.89
N MET A 21 32.72 39.00 8.71
CA MET A 21 32.87 38.00 7.65
C MET A 21 34.09 37.09 7.83
N GLU A 22 34.78 37.15 8.98
CA GLU A 22 36.03 36.43 9.28
C GLU A 22 37.19 36.76 8.31
N VAL A 23 37.15 37.96 7.72
CA VAL A 23 38.19 38.47 6.81
C VAL A 23 39.12 39.40 7.59
N SER A 24 40.32 38.91 7.89
CA SER A 24 41.36 39.69 8.57
C SER A 24 42.03 40.67 7.60
N LEU A 25 41.74 41.97 7.75
CA LEU A 25 42.36 43.05 6.99
C LEU A 25 42.56 44.29 7.87
N ASP A 26 43.75 44.90 7.81
CA ASP A 26 44.06 46.12 8.54
C ASP A 26 43.93 47.39 7.67
N ALA A 27 43.72 48.55 8.31
CA ALA A 27 43.70 49.85 7.62
C ALA A 27 44.99 50.15 6.83
N SER A 28 46.15 49.71 7.34
CA SER A 28 47.45 49.86 6.69
C SER A 28 47.57 49.02 5.41
N GLN A 29 47.03 47.80 5.45
CA GLN A 29 46.98 46.88 4.32
C GLN A 29 45.99 47.35 3.25
N LEU A 30 44.87 47.96 3.66
CA LEU A 30 43.93 48.57 2.72
C LEU A 30 44.51 49.82 2.04
N ALA A 31 45.34 50.60 2.74
CA ALA A 31 46.01 51.77 2.19
C ALA A 31 47.13 51.42 1.20
N LYS A 32 47.82 50.28 1.40
CA LYS A 32 48.87 49.76 0.53
C LYS A 32 48.67 48.26 0.30
N PRO A 33 47.69 47.88 -0.54
CA PRO A 33 47.37 46.49 -0.74
C PRO A 33 48.44 45.80 -1.59
N SER A 34 48.76 44.56 -1.24
CA SER A 34 49.65 43.67 -1.98
C SER A 34 48.88 42.43 -2.43
N TYR A 35 49.44 41.71 -3.41
CA TYR A 35 48.89 40.42 -3.85
C TYR A 35 48.73 39.43 -2.69
N GLU A 36 49.74 39.35 -1.82
CA GLU A 36 49.77 38.47 -0.65
C GLU A 36 48.64 38.73 0.35
N VAL A 37 48.07 39.96 0.35
CA VAL A 37 46.92 40.29 1.18
C VAL A 37 45.61 40.15 0.41
N ALA A 38 45.53 40.68 -0.81
CA ALA A 38 44.30 40.69 -1.59
C ALA A 38 43.84 39.29 -1.99
N ARG A 39 44.78 38.39 -2.33
CA ARG A 39 44.45 37.03 -2.77
C ARG A 39 43.76 36.21 -1.67
N PRO A 40 44.33 36.07 -0.45
CA PRO A 40 43.65 35.37 0.64
C PRO A 40 42.31 36.00 1.04
N VAL A 41 42.21 37.34 1.03
CA VAL A 41 40.97 38.05 1.33
C VAL A 41 39.86 37.68 0.35
N PHE A 42 40.12 37.76 -0.95
CA PHE A 42 39.12 37.38 -1.96
C PHE A 42 38.79 35.89 -1.94
N GLU A 43 39.77 35.03 -1.62
CA GLU A 43 39.55 33.59 -1.48
C GLU A 43 38.61 33.26 -0.32
N GLN A 44 38.84 33.85 0.85
CA GLN A 44 37.96 33.68 2.01
C GLN A 44 36.54 34.16 1.71
N ILE A 45 36.41 35.32 1.06
CA ILE A 45 35.11 35.88 0.68
C ILE A 45 34.37 34.95 -0.30
N VAL A 46 35.06 34.40 -1.30
CA VAL A 46 34.45 33.49 -2.27
C VAL A 46 33.95 32.23 -1.57
N ILE A 47 34.78 31.60 -0.73
CA ILE A 47 34.41 30.39 0.01
C ILE A 47 33.17 30.67 0.87
N MET A 48 33.19 31.75 1.66
CA MET A 48 32.10 32.08 2.58
C MET A 48 30.78 32.40 1.88
N LEU A 49 30.81 33.22 0.82
CA LEU A 49 29.58 33.69 0.16
C LEU A 49 29.01 32.71 -0.86
N THR A 50 29.84 31.85 -1.44
CA THR A 50 29.40 30.90 -2.47
C THR A 50 29.21 29.48 -1.93
N GLY A 51 29.76 29.16 -0.76
CA GLY A 51 29.70 27.83 -0.16
C GLY A 51 30.59 26.79 -0.85
N ILE A 52 31.41 27.20 -1.82
CA ILE A 52 32.35 26.35 -2.55
C ILE A 52 33.56 26.11 -1.66
N THR A 53 33.98 24.86 -1.51
CA THR A 53 35.14 24.54 -0.67
C THR A 53 36.46 24.89 -1.35
N ARG A 54 37.54 24.98 -0.57
CA ARG A 54 38.88 25.23 -1.12
C ARG A 54 39.30 24.10 -2.09
N GLU A 55 38.92 22.86 -1.79
CA GLU A 55 39.20 21.70 -2.64
C GLU A 55 38.49 21.83 -4.00
N GLU A 56 37.22 22.24 -4.00
CA GLU A 56 36.45 22.45 -5.22
C GLU A 56 37.02 23.59 -6.09
N LEU A 57 37.58 24.64 -5.47
CA LEU A 57 38.28 25.70 -6.20
C LEU A 57 39.56 25.21 -6.87
N THR A 58 40.24 24.23 -6.27
CA THR A 58 41.49 23.64 -6.80
C THR A 58 41.27 22.50 -7.78
N GLN A 59 40.09 21.87 -7.79
CA GLN A 59 39.83 20.71 -8.63
C GLN A 59 39.73 21.07 -10.12
N PRO A 60 40.44 20.35 -11.01
CA PRO A 60 40.26 20.51 -12.43
C PRO A 60 38.92 19.96 -12.88
N VAL A 61 38.29 20.62 -13.86
CA VAL A 61 37.12 20.05 -14.54
C VAL A 61 37.63 18.89 -15.40
N PHE A 62 37.24 17.65 -15.09
CA PHE A 62 37.76 16.43 -15.75
C PHE A 62 37.66 16.50 -17.29
N THR A 63 36.58 17.07 -17.84
CA THR A 63 36.41 17.23 -19.29
C THR A 63 37.39 18.20 -19.95
N ALA A 64 38.05 19.07 -19.17
CA ALA A 64 39.08 19.99 -19.65
C ALA A 64 40.49 19.40 -19.54
N MET A 65 40.69 18.31 -18.78
CA MET A 65 41.98 17.63 -18.65
C MET A 65 42.36 16.93 -19.96
N ASP A 66 41.39 16.37 -20.67
CA ASP A 66 41.59 15.69 -21.97
C ASP A 66 42.05 16.64 -23.08
N ALA A 67 41.95 17.96 -22.87
CA ALA A 67 42.40 18.98 -23.82
C ALA A 67 43.88 19.35 -23.65
N PHE A 68 44.53 18.92 -22.56
CA PHE A 68 45.94 19.21 -22.29
C PHE A 68 46.81 17.96 -22.52
N GLU A 69 47.91 18.13 -23.25
CA GLU A 69 48.90 17.06 -23.49
C GLU A 69 49.69 16.70 -22.22
N TYR A 70 49.85 17.68 -21.30
CA TYR A 70 50.50 17.51 -20.00
C TYR A 70 49.71 18.22 -18.88
N PRO A 71 48.62 17.61 -18.37
CA PRO A 71 47.74 18.22 -17.36
C PRO A 71 48.46 18.64 -16.07
N GLU A 72 49.44 17.85 -15.61
CA GLU A 72 50.17 18.05 -14.34
C GLU A 72 50.94 19.38 -14.29
N LEU A 73 51.32 19.95 -15.44
CA LEU A 73 52.01 21.25 -15.49
C LEU A 73 51.07 22.44 -15.29
N HIS A 74 49.75 22.18 -15.28
CA HIS A 74 48.73 23.22 -15.25
C HIS A 74 47.94 23.26 -13.94
N ASP A 75 48.25 22.43 -12.95
CA ASP A 75 47.52 22.35 -11.68
C ASP A 75 47.36 23.72 -11.00
N GLU A 76 48.44 24.49 -10.86
CA GLU A 76 48.39 25.85 -10.28
C GLU A 76 47.59 26.83 -11.13
N SER A 77 47.71 26.73 -12.46
CA SER A 77 47.01 27.63 -13.41
C SER A 77 45.52 27.36 -13.45
N ILE A 78 45.11 26.10 -13.36
CA ILE A 78 43.72 25.67 -13.35
C ILE A 78 43.05 26.13 -12.05
N ALA A 79 43.69 25.89 -10.90
CA ALA A 79 43.20 26.36 -9.60
C ALA A 79 43.07 27.90 -9.58
N ALA A 80 44.06 28.63 -10.11
CA ALA A 80 44.00 30.08 -10.21
C ALA A 80 42.84 30.55 -11.09
N ASN A 81 42.62 29.93 -12.25
CA ASN A 81 41.56 30.30 -13.19
C ASN A 81 40.16 29.98 -12.65
N ASN A 82 40.00 28.84 -11.96
CA ASN A 82 38.74 28.47 -11.31
C ASN A 82 38.38 29.46 -10.20
N PHE A 83 39.33 29.79 -9.34
CA PHE A 83 39.16 30.84 -8.34
C PHE A 83 38.73 32.16 -8.98
N PHE A 84 39.45 32.63 -10.01
CA PHE A 84 39.15 33.92 -10.63
C PHE A 84 37.81 33.92 -11.36
N ARG A 85 37.43 32.82 -12.01
CA ARG A 85 36.11 32.66 -12.62
C ARG A 85 35.01 32.80 -11.56
N GLN A 86 35.20 32.17 -10.40
CA GLN A 86 34.21 32.24 -9.33
C GLN A 86 34.15 33.64 -8.69
N LEU A 87 35.31 34.26 -8.48
CA LEU A 87 35.39 35.64 -8.02
C LEU A 87 34.71 36.61 -9.00
N CYS A 88 34.93 36.47 -10.31
CA CYS A 88 34.25 37.30 -11.31
C CYS A 88 32.73 37.16 -11.27
N LYS A 89 32.21 35.94 -11.08
CA LYS A 89 30.77 35.71 -10.91
C LYS A 89 30.24 36.42 -9.67
N LEU A 90 30.94 36.29 -8.53
CA LEU A 90 30.57 36.97 -7.29
C LEU A 90 30.60 38.49 -7.44
N MET A 91 31.64 39.03 -8.06
CA MET A 91 31.78 40.47 -8.32
C MET A 91 30.68 40.99 -9.24
N SER A 92 30.33 40.22 -10.28
CA SER A 92 29.22 40.55 -11.19
C SER A 92 27.88 40.56 -10.45
N ALA A 93 27.63 39.58 -9.58
CA ALA A 93 26.44 39.52 -8.73
C ALA A 93 26.38 40.68 -7.72
N SER A 94 27.54 41.13 -7.24
CA SER A 94 27.69 42.29 -6.36
C SER A 94 27.58 43.64 -7.09
N GLY A 95 27.39 43.64 -8.42
CA GLY A 95 27.21 44.84 -9.23
C GLY A 95 28.51 45.45 -9.80
N VAL A 96 29.65 44.75 -9.69
CA VAL A 96 30.93 45.17 -10.27
C VAL A 96 31.18 44.42 -11.58
N LYS A 97 31.13 45.12 -12.71
CA LYS A 97 31.32 44.54 -14.05
C LYS A 97 32.74 44.70 -14.60
N ASP A 98 33.54 45.58 -14.01
CA ASP A 98 34.88 45.96 -14.46
C ASP A 98 36.02 45.25 -13.70
N PHE A 99 35.72 44.11 -13.05
CA PHE A 99 36.69 43.34 -12.28
C PHE A 99 37.66 42.57 -13.20
N SER A 100 38.95 42.59 -12.86
CA SER A 100 40.01 42.02 -13.69
C SER A 100 41.11 41.37 -12.86
N TRP A 101 41.99 40.59 -13.50
CA TRP A 101 43.17 40.01 -12.83
C TRP A 101 44.08 41.06 -12.17
N ARG A 102 44.10 42.28 -12.70
CA ARG A 102 44.86 43.38 -12.10
C ARG A 102 44.41 43.68 -10.68
N ASP A 103 43.12 43.54 -10.39
CA ASP A 103 42.54 43.83 -9.09
C ASP A 103 42.96 42.83 -8.00
N VAL A 104 43.47 41.66 -8.42
CA VAL A 104 44.05 40.64 -7.53
C VAL A 104 45.57 40.80 -7.46
N PHE A 105 46.27 40.83 -8.60
CA PHE A 105 47.74 40.83 -8.65
C PHE A 105 48.37 42.19 -8.30
N LYS A 106 47.70 43.28 -8.63
CA LYS A 106 48.17 44.65 -8.38
C LYS A 106 46.99 45.50 -7.90
N PRO A 107 46.48 45.21 -6.69
CA PRO A 107 45.31 45.89 -6.16
C PRO A 107 45.58 47.39 -6.04
N ASP A 108 44.63 48.19 -6.49
CA ASP A 108 44.64 49.65 -6.34
C ASP A 108 43.78 50.03 -5.13
N PRO A 109 44.28 50.81 -4.14
CA PRO A 109 43.56 51.07 -2.89
C PRO A 109 42.10 51.53 -3.06
N PRO A 110 41.78 52.54 -3.90
CA PRO A 110 40.39 52.97 -4.04
C PRO A 110 39.53 51.94 -4.80
N ARG A 111 40.09 51.18 -5.76
CA ARG A 111 39.35 50.08 -6.41
C ARG A 111 39.07 48.93 -5.45
N LEU A 112 40.05 48.54 -4.63
CA LEU A 112 39.90 47.49 -3.64
C LEU A 112 38.81 47.84 -2.62
N ARG A 113 38.83 49.08 -2.09
CA ARG A 113 37.77 49.57 -1.20
C ARG A 113 36.39 49.48 -1.85
N ARG A 114 36.27 49.91 -3.12
CA ARG A 114 35.01 49.81 -3.87
C ARG A 114 34.55 48.36 -4.02
N HIS A 115 35.46 47.44 -4.33
CA HIS A 115 35.14 46.03 -4.50
C HIS A 115 34.66 45.39 -3.19
N LEU A 116 35.37 45.64 -2.09
CA LEU A 116 34.97 45.15 -0.77
C LEU A 116 33.63 45.74 -0.31
N SER A 117 33.39 47.03 -0.58
CA SER A 117 32.09 47.66 -0.28
C SER A 117 30.93 47.01 -1.05
N ALA A 118 31.15 46.67 -2.33
CA ALA A 118 30.17 45.97 -3.15
C ALA A 118 29.84 44.58 -2.59
N ILE A 119 30.89 43.84 -2.19
CA ILE A 119 30.78 42.51 -1.60
C ILE A 119 30.01 42.58 -0.27
N ILE A 120 30.34 43.53 0.61
CA ILE A 120 29.65 43.70 1.90
C ILE A 120 28.17 44.01 1.68
N ASN A 121 27.85 44.88 0.72
CA ASN A 121 26.46 45.17 0.37
C ASN A 121 25.72 43.92 -0.13
N PHE A 122 26.37 43.09 -0.96
CA PHE A 122 25.80 41.82 -1.39
C PHE A 122 25.62 40.83 -0.23
N ALA A 123 26.59 40.74 0.69
CA ALA A 123 26.52 39.87 1.86
C ALA A 123 25.33 40.24 2.76
N LYS A 124 25.15 41.53 3.07
CA LYS A 124 24.01 42.03 3.85
C LYS A 124 22.67 41.73 3.17
N PHE A 125 22.57 41.94 1.86
CA PHE A 125 21.36 41.62 1.11
C PHE A 125 21.07 40.10 1.14
N ARG A 126 22.10 39.26 0.99
CA ARG A 126 21.96 37.80 1.08
C ARG A 126 21.46 37.37 2.46
N GLU A 127 21.98 37.96 3.53
CA GLU A 127 21.57 37.66 4.90
C GLU A 127 20.10 38.02 5.16
N GLU A 128 19.67 39.20 4.73
CA GLU A 128 18.27 39.62 4.83
C GLU A 128 17.33 38.64 4.10
N LYS A 129 17.73 38.18 2.91
CA LYS A 129 16.96 37.18 2.15
C LYS A 129 17.05 35.79 2.75
N ALA A 130 18.17 35.41 3.36
CA ALA A 130 18.35 34.11 3.99
C ALA A 130 17.30 33.87 5.10
N LEU A 131 16.95 34.90 5.88
CA LEU A 131 15.89 34.80 6.89
C LEU A 131 14.52 34.44 6.27
N ALA A 132 14.15 35.08 5.16
CA ALA A 132 12.91 34.75 4.45
C ALA A 132 12.96 33.33 3.84
N PHE A 133 14.13 32.90 3.35
CA PHE A 133 14.32 31.53 2.86
C PHE A 133 14.26 30.50 3.99
N GLN A 134 14.74 30.80 5.20
CA GLN A 134 14.67 29.88 6.34
C GLN A 134 13.22 29.56 6.72
N GLU A 135 12.32 30.55 6.69
CA GLU A 135 10.89 30.32 6.94
C GLU A 135 10.28 29.41 5.87
N LEU A 136 10.56 29.68 4.59
CA LEU A 136 10.10 28.84 3.48
C LEU A 136 10.67 27.41 3.56
N GLN A 137 11.94 27.27 3.96
CA GLN A 137 12.58 25.97 4.14
C GLN A 137 11.90 25.20 5.27
N ALA A 138 11.61 25.84 6.40
CA ALA A 138 10.90 25.20 7.50
C ALA A 138 9.48 24.75 7.09
N GLN A 139 8.76 25.56 6.31
CA GLN A 139 7.45 25.17 5.75
C GLN A 139 7.58 23.98 4.79
N LEU A 140 8.59 23.97 3.93
CA LEU A 140 8.86 22.86 3.02
C LEU A 140 9.16 21.57 3.80
N ASP A 141 10.02 21.64 4.81
CA ASP A 141 10.39 20.49 5.64
C ASP A 141 9.16 19.92 6.37
N GLN A 142 8.27 20.79 6.88
CA GLN A 142 6.98 20.38 7.47
C GLN A 142 6.07 19.70 6.45
N LEU A 143 5.93 20.27 5.23
CA LEU A 143 5.11 19.67 4.17
C LEU A 143 5.64 18.30 3.75
N VAL A 144 6.96 18.14 3.65
CA VAL A 144 7.61 16.86 3.33
C VAL A 144 7.34 15.84 4.44
N ALA A 145 7.46 16.23 5.71
CA ALA A 145 7.16 15.36 6.84
C ALA A 145 5.68 14.92 6.85
N ASN A 146 4.75 15.86 6.65
CA ASN A 146 3.32 15.58 6.59
C ASN A 146 2.97 14.65 5.43
N THR A 147 3.56 14.86 4.25
CA THR A 147 3.35 14.00 3.09
C THR A 147 3.75 12.56 3.40
N LYS A 148 4.95 12.36 3.98
CA LYS A 148 5.41 11.02 4.39
C LYS A 148 4.47 10.37 5.39
N MET A 149 4.02 11.10 6.40
CA MET A 149 3.06 10.57 7.40
C MET A 149 1.74 10.12 6.74
N VAL A 150 1.17 10.95 5.87
CA VAL A 150 -0.08 10.63 5.17
C VAL A 150 0.10 9.45 4.22
N GLU A 151 1.23 9.35 3.53
CA GLU A 151 1.56 8.20 2.67
C GLU A 151 1.65 6.90 3.46
N GLU A 152 2.27 6.92 4.64
CA GLU A 152 2.34 5.76 5.54
C GLU A 152 0.96 5.34 6.07
N GLU A 153 0.13 6.31 6.46
CA GLU A 153 -1.26 6.05 6.89
C GLU A 153 -2.10 5.49 5.75
N HIS A 154 -1.98 6.06 4.54
CA HIS A 154 -2.65 5.56 3.36
C HIS A 154 -2.21 4.13 3.03
N ALA A 155 -0.91 3.83 3.12
CA ALA A 155 -0.39 2.49 2.90
C ALA A 155 -0.98 1.49 3.91
N LYS A 156 -1.04 1.83 5.20
CA LYS A 156 -1.67 1.01 6.25
C LYS A 156 -3.14 0.77 5.96
N ASN A 157 -3.91 1.84 5.75
CA ASN A 157 -5.35 1.75 5.48
C ASN A 157 -5.64 0.93 4.22
N SER A 158 -4.85 1.09 3.16
CA SER A 158 -4.99 0.28 1.93
C SER A 158 -4.70 -1.20 2.16
N SER A 159 -3.77 -1.54 3.07
CA SER A 159 -3.47 -2.93 3.44
C SER A 159 -4.61 -3.55 4.24
N GLU A 160 -5.18 -2.80 5.18
CA GLU A 160 -6.32 -3.25 5.98
C GLU A 160 -7.56 -3.44 5.11
N LEU A 161 -7.82 -2.48 4.21
CA LEU A 161 -8.92 -2.57 3.26
C LEU A 161 -8.80 -3.81 2.38
N ARG A 162 -7.59 -4.14 1.89
CA ARG A 162 -7.35 -5.39 1.14
C ARG A 162 -7.60 -6.64 1.98
N ARG A 163 -7.18 -6.63 3.26
CA ARG A 163 -7.44 -7.73 4.19
C ARG A 163 -8.94 -7.94 4.40
N TRP A 164 -9.69 -6.87 4.63
CA TRP A 164 -11.14 -6.93 4.81
C TRP A 164 -11.86 -7.45 3.56
N HIS A 165 -11.49 -6.99 2.36
CA HIS A 165 -12.06 -7.51 1.12
C HIS A 165 -11.78 -9.01 0.93
N ALA A 166 -10.57 -9.47 1.24
CA ALA A 166 -10.23 -10.89 1.18
C ALA A 166 -11.06 -11.73 2.17
N GLN A 167 -11.24 -11.23 3.40
CA GLN A 167 -12.09 -11.90 4.40
C GLN A 167 -13.55 -11.96 3.95
N LEU A 168 -14.08 -10.88 3.38
CA LEU A 168 -15.44 -10.83 2.86
C LEU A 168 -15.64 -11.85 1.73
N ALA A 169 -14.66 -12.01 0.85
CA ALA A 169 -14.72 -13.00 -0.23
C ALA A 169 -14.75 -14.45 0.30
N VAL A 170 -13.96 -14.75 1.32
CA VAL A 170 -13.97 -16.07 2.00
C VAL A 170 -15.33 -16.31 2.67
N GLN A 171 -15.81 -15.34 3.45
CA GLN A 171 -17.11 -15.44 4.14
C GLN A 171 -18.26 -15.59 3.14
N ALA A 172 -18.24 -14.87 2.03
CA ALA A 172 -19.27 -15.01 0.99
C ALA A 172 -19.29 -16.44 0.39
N ALA A 173 -18.11 -17.04 0.17
CA ALA A 173 -18.02 -18.41 -0.29
C ALA A 173 -18.51 -19.43 0.76
N GLU A 174 -18.19 -19.21 2.04
CA GLU A 174 -18.68 -20.04 3.16
C GLU A 174 -20.20 -19.96 3.29
N VAL A 175 -20.79 -18.75 3.24
CA VAL A 175 -22.24 -18.56 3.27
C VAL A 175 -22.90 -19.28 2.11
N GLN A 176 -22.36 -19.16 0.89
CA GLN A 176 -22.90 -19.86 -0.28
C GLN A 176 -22.86 -21.39 -0.12
N GLN A 177 -21.81 -21.94 0.49
CA GLN A 177 -21.74 -23.38 0.77
C GLN A 177 -22.78 -23.82 1.81
N VAL A 178 -22.94 -23.04 2.88
CA VAL A 178 -23.93 -23.34 3.93
C VAL A 178 -25.35 -23.26 3.39
N GLU A 179 -25.66 -22.24 2.60
CA GLU A 179 -26.98 -22.10 1.94
C GLU A 179 -27.27 -23.28 1.00
N ALA A 180 -26.27 -23.77 0.25
CA ALA A 180 -26.42 -24.94 -0.60
C ALA A 180 -26.70 -26.22 0.21
N GLN A 181 -25.98 -26.42 1.32
CA GLN A 181 -26.20 -27.55 2.23
C GLN A 181 -27.58 -27.46 2.91
N GLU A 182 -28.00 -26.27 3.34
CA GLU A 182 -29.31 -26.04 3.93
C GLU A 182 -30.42 -26.40 2.94
N ALA A 183 -30.29 -25.98 1.68
CA ALA A 183 -31.24 -26.31 0.63
C ALA A 183 -31.33 -27.84 0.39
N GLU A 184 -30.19 -28.53 0.36
CA GLU A 184 -30.13 -29.99 0.20
C GLU A 184 -30.78 -30.73 1.37
N VAL A 185 -30.42 -30.36 2.61
CA VAL A 185 -30.98 -30.96 3.83
C VAL A 185 -32.48 -30.71 3.90
N THR A 186 -32.93 -29.50 3.58
CA THR A 186 -34.36 -29.16 3.55
C THR A 186 -35.10 -29.98 2.51
N ALA A 187 -34.55 -30.13 1.30
CA ALA A 187 -35.13 -30.97 0.26
C ALA A 187 -35.23 -32.44 0.72
N CYS A 188 -34.17 -33.00 1.31
CA CYS A 188 -34.16 -34.35 1.85
C CYS A 188 -35.20 -34.53 2.97
N ASN A 189 -35.28 -33.58 3.92
CA ASN A 189 -36.24 -33.62 5.01
C ASN A 189 -37.68 -33.61 4.50
N THR A 190 -37.99 -32.75 3.52
CA THR A 190 -39.33 -32.73 2.91
C THR A 190 -39.67 -34.03 2.17
N ALA A 191 -38.69 -34.67 1.50
CA ALA A 191 -38.87 -35.96 0.85
C ALA A 191 -39.12 -37.09 1.85
N LEU A 192 -38.31 -37.16 2.92
CA LEU A 192 -38.48 -38.14 3.99
C LEU A 192 -39.81 -37.97 4.72
N ASN A 193 -40.24 -36.73 4.99
CA ASN A 193 -41.56 -36.46 5.58
C ASN A 193 -42.71 -36.96 4.68
N LYS A 194 -42.61 -36.78 3.36
CA LYS A 194 -43.59 -37.35 2.41
C LYS A 194 -43.59 -38.88 2.44
N GLN A 195 -42.42 -39.51 2.48
CA GLN A 195 -42.30 -40.97 2.56
C GLN A 195 -42.86 -41.50 3.89
N ALA A 196 -42.55 -40.85 5.00
CA ALA A 196 -43.08 -41.19 6.32
C ALA A 196 -44.62 -41.07 6.35
N ALA A 197 -45.19 -40.02 5.75
CA ALA A 197 -46.64 -39.86 5.65
C ALA A 197 -47.29 -40.97 4.80
N ALA A 198 -46.67 -41.35 3.68
CA ALA A 198 -47.15 -42.44 2.82
C ALA A 198 -47.12 -43.79 3.55
N LEU A 199 -46.01 -44.14 4.20
CA LEU A 199 -45.89 -45.37 4.99
C LEU A 199 -46.87 -45.39 6.17
N GLN A 200 -47.09 -44.25 6.84
CA GLN A 200 -48.12 -44.17 7.89
C GLN A 200 -49.53 -44.43 7.35
N ALA A 201 -49.84 -43.96 6.14
CA ALA A 201 -51.12 -44.26 5.49
C ALA A 201 -51.26 -45.76 5.16
N GLU A 202 -50.20 -46.37 4.63
CA GLU A 202 -50.15 -47.81 4.34
C GLU A 202 -50.30 -48.67 5.61
N VAL A 203 -49.59 -48.32 6.69
CA VAL A 203 -49.73 -48.98 7.99
C VAL A 203 -51.17 -48.91 8.51
N ARG A 204 -51.86 -47.77 8.31
CA ARG A 204 -53.29 -47.64 8.68
C ARG A 204 -54.17 -48.56 7.83
N GLN A 205 -53.93 -48.63 6.52
CA GLN A 205 -54.68 -49.54 5.63
C GLN A 205 -54.46 -51.01 5.99
N LEU A 206 -53.20 -51.43 6.20
CA LEU A 206 -52.87 -52.80 6.59
C LEU A 206 -53.48 -53.19 7.94
N LYS A 207 -53.60 -52.25 8.89
CA LYS A 207 -54.32 -52.49 10.15
C LYS A 207 -55.81 -52.74 9.92
N VAL A 208 -56.47 -51.95 9.05
CA VAL A 208 -57.88 -52.16 8.69
C VAL A 208 -58.06 -53.50 8.01
N GLN A 209 -57.19 -53.86 7.06
CA GLN A 209 -57.22 -55.16 6.38
C GLN A 209 -57.03 -56.32 7.36
N THR A 210 -56.03 -56.24 8.25
CA THR A 210 -55.77 -57.24 9.28
C THR A 210 -57.00 -57.47 10.17
N ASN A 211 -57.66 -56.39 10.62
CA ASN A 211 -58.88 -56.49 11.43
C ASN A 211 -60.01 -57.16 10.62
N SER A 212 -60.22 -56.76 9.37
CA SER A 212 -61.28 -57.35 8.52
C SER A 212 -61.07 -58.84 8.24
N LEU A 213 -59.82 -59.26 8.02
CA LEU A 213 -59.46 -60.66 7.82
C LEU A 213 -59.59 -61.46 9.11
N ALA A 214 -59.26 -60.87 10.26
CA ALA A 214 -59.47 -61.49 11.56
C ALA A 214 -60.96 -61.72 11.84
N ASP A 215 -61.82 -60.73 11.53
CA ASP A 215 -63.27 -60.85 11.63
C ASP A 215 -63.81 -61.92 10.67
N ALA A 216 -63.36 -61.93 9.41
CA ALA A 216 -63.74 -62.95 8.43
C ALA A 216 -63.29 -64.36 8.84
N ALA A 217 -62.08 -64.49 9.39
CA ALA A 217 -61.59 -65.77 9.92
C ALA A 217 -62.37 -66.23 11.16
N SER A 218 -62.82 -65.30 12.01
CA SER A 218 -63.71 -65.60 13.13
C SER A 218 -65.07 -66.10 12.62
N GLN A 219 -65.66 -65.40 11.65
CA GLN A 219 -66.93 -65.80 11.04
C GLN A 219 -66.81 -67.18 10.38
N ALA A 220 -65.78 -67.42 9.57
CA ALA A 220 -65.56 -68.71 8.93
C ALA A 220 -65.37 -69.86 9.95
N LYS A 221 -64.77 -69.58 11.11
CA LYS A 221 -64.69 -70.56 12.21
C LYS A 221 -66.07 -70.87 12.80
N LEU A 222 -66.92 -69.87 12.97
CA LEU A 222 -68.31 -70.05 13.43
C LEU A 222 -69.11 -70.86 12.40
N ASP A 223 -69.01 -70.51 11.12
CA ASP A 223 -69.69 -71.21 10.03
C ASP A 223 -69.21 -72.66 9.91
N LEU A 224 -67.91 -72.91 10.05
CA LEU A 224 -67.34 -74.27 10.10
C LEU A 224 -67.89 -75.06 11.30
N ALA A 225 -68.00 -74.44 12.47
CA ALA A 225 -68.56 -75.09 13.66
C ALA A 225 -70.04 -75.43 13.47
N ALA A 226 -70.82 -74.51 12.89
CA ALA A 226 -72.22 -74.75 12.54
C ALA A 226 -72.37 -75.89 11.51
N ALA A 227 -71.61 -75.86 10.42
CA ALA A 227 -71.62 -76.92 9.41
C ALA A 227 -71.20 -78.29 9.99
N LYS A 228 -70.24 -78.32 10.93
CA LYS A 228 -69.87 -79.54 11.65
C LYS A 228 -71.03 -80.08 12.48
N GLN A 229 -71.69 -79.22 13.24
CA GLN A 229 -72.87 -79.59 14.01
C GLN A 229 -74.01 -80.09 13.12
N ASP A 230 -74.23 -79.46 11.96
CA ASP A 230 -75.20 -79.92 10.96
C ASP A 230 -74.80 -81.28 10.37
N THR A 231 -73.52 -81.53 10.08
CA THR A 231 -73.06 -82.85 9.64
C THR A 231 -73.22 -83.93 10.71
N GLU A 232 -72.98 -83.62 11.99
CA GLU A 232 -73.23 -84.54 13.10
C GLU A 232 -74.73 -84.83 13.23
N ALA A 233 -75.59 -83.81 13.16
CA ALA A 233 -77.04 -83.97 13.19
C ALA A 233 -77.57 -84.77 11.99
N LEU A 234 -77.02 -84.56 10.79
CA LEU A 234 -77.35 -85.34 9.60
C LEU A 234 -76.81 -86.77 9.69
N GLN A 235 -75.62 -86.99 10.26
CA GLN A 235 -75.11 -88.34 10.56
C GLN A 235 -76.02 -89.08 11.55
N ASP A 236 -76.54 -88.40 12.56
CA ASP A 236 -77.52 -88.95 13.50
C ASP A 236 -78.88 -89.25 12.84
N GLN A 237 -79.23 -88.55 11.75
CA GLN A 237 -80.41 -88.82 10.92
C GLN A 237 -80.21 -89.92 9.86
N VAL A 238 -78.96 -90.30 9.56
CA VAL A 238 -78.67 -91.45 8.71
C VAL A 238 -78.70 -92.71 9.55
N VAL A 239 -79.83 -93.42 9.45
CA VAL A 239 -80.02 -94.76 10.01
C VAL A 239 -78.91 -95.69 9.51
N GLN A 240 -78.11 -96.24 10.44
CA GLN A 240 -77.49 -97.56 10.26
C GLN A 240 -78.62 -98.58 10.08
N VAL A 241 -79.00 -98.83 8.83
CA VAL A 241 -79.99 -99.86 8.49
C VAL A 241 -79.32 -101.22 8.65
N SER A 242 -79.57 -101.85 9.78
CA SER A 242 -79.49 -103.30 9.94
C SER A 242 -80.51 -103.98 9.01
N GLN A 243 -79.97 -104.72 8.04
CA GLN A 243 -80.52 -105.87 7.29
C GLN A 243 -81.97 -105.84 6.79
N CYS A 244 -82.15 -105.94 5.47
CA CYS A 244 -83.06 -106.94 4.91
C CYS A 244 -82.70 -107.41 3.49
N THR A 245 -82.89 -108.71 3.33
CA THR A 245 -82.66 -109.63 2.23
C THR A 245 -83.65 -109.50 1.05
N TRP A 246 -83.17 -109.92 -0.15
CA TRP A 246 -83.87 -110.29 -1.41
C TRP A 246 -83.94 -109.28 -2.58
N CYS A 247 -83.65 -109.85 -3.76
CA CYS A 247 -83.87 -109.41 -5.16
C CYS A 247 -82.71 -108.69 -5.90
N THR A 248 -81.81 -109.55 -6.40
CA THR A 248 -81.19 -109.57 -7.73
C THR A 248 -82.00 -108.94 -8.89
N HIS A 249 -81.38 -108.02 -9.67
CA HIS A 249 -81.05 -108.19 -11.11
C HIS A 249 -80.59 -106.87 -11.81
N HIS A 250 -79.29 -106.81 -12.13
CA HIS A 250 -78.69 -106.32 -13.40
C HIS A 250 -78.82 -104.82 -13.84
N PRO A 251 -78.00 -104.33 -14.80
CA PRO A 251 -76.89 -103.42 -14.54
C PRO A 251 -77.00 -102.04 -15.28
N THR A 252 -75.92 -101.26 -15.20
CA THR A 252 -75.45 -100.16 -16.08
C THR A 252 -75.83 -98.69 -15.82
N LEU A 253 -74.77 -97.85 -15.96
CA LEU A 253 -74.69 -96.40 -16.18
C LEU A 253 -74.92 -95.52 -14.93
N CYS A 254 -74.12 -94.50 -14.60
CA CYS A 254 -73.29 -93.65 -15.46
C CYS A 254 -72.16 -92.97 -14.65
N VAL A 255 -71.04 -92.74 -15.35
CA VAL A 255 -69.87 -91.93 -14.99
C VAL A 255 -70.20 -90.43 -15.12
N VAL A 256 -69.72 -89.59 -14.19
CA VAL A 256 -68.82 -88.41 -14.32
C VAL A 256 -68.75 -87.72 -12.95
#